data_AF-A0A2N8T0B8-F1
#
_entry.id   AF-A0A2N8T0B8-F1
#
_cell.length_a   1.000
_cell.length_b   1.000
_cell.length_c   1.000
_cell.angle_alpha   90.00
_cell.angle_beta   90.00
_cell.angle_gamma   90.00
#
_symmetry.space_group_name_H-M   'P 1'
#
loop_
_entity.id
_entity.type
_entity.pdbx_description
1 polymer ?
#
loop_
_entity_poly.entity_id
_entity_poly.type
_entity_poly.pdbx_seq_one_letter_code
_entity_poly.pdbx_strand_id
1 'polypeptide(L)'
;MDIGLREWLIVIGIIVIAGILFDGWRRMRGSKGKLKFKLDRNIANNLPEDDDSNELLGPPRVVSRSNEPSLDEADLPSMSARETGKRRPTEPQQGDLRFSNDDAPVPTLLDPVADDEEDKPDESGQDLPPVEEVLVINVISRDPHGFRGPALLQNILESGLRFGEMDIFHRHESMAGNGEVLFSMANAVKPGTFDLDDIDHFTTPAVSFFLGLPGPRYPKQAFDVMVAAARKLSQELNGELKDDQRSVLTAQTIEHYRQRIVDYERRQMTTKR
;
A
#
# COMPACT_ATOMS: atom_id res chain seq x y z
N MET A 1 -43.84 1.28 -50.90
CA MET A 1 -43.22 2.28 -50.00
C MET A 1 -41.73 2.16 -50.24
N ASP A 2 -41.23 2.91 -51.22
CA ASP A 2 -39.80 2.92 -51.53
C ASP A 2 -39.10 3.65 -50.38
N ILE A 3 -38.33 2.89 -49.60
CA ILE A 3 -37.54 3.44 -48.50
C ILE A 3 -36.49 4.34 -49.15
N GLY A 4 -36.64 5.65 -48.98
CA GLY A 4 -35.73 6.63 -49.52
C GLY A 4 -34.33 6.45 -48.96
N LEU A 5 -33.34 6.96 -49.68
CA LEU A 5 -31.94 6.95 -49.25
C LEU A 5 -31.75 7.63 -47.87
N ARG A 6 -32.64 8.56 -47.52
CA ARG A 6 -32.66 9.22 -46.20
C ARG A 6 -33.10 8.29 -45.09
N GLU A 7 -34.16 7.50 -45.29
CA GLU A 7 -34.59 6.49 -44.32
C GLU A 7 -33.50 5.43 -44.11
N TRP A 8 -32.79 5.03 -45.17
CA TRP A 8 -31.66 4.11 -45.06
C TRP A 8 -30.50 4.67 -44.23
N LEU A 9 -30.16 5.95 -44.40
CA LEU A 9 -29.11 6.60 -43.61
C LEU A 9 -29.48 6.70 -42.13
N ILE A 10 -30.76 6.95 -41.82
CA ILE A 10 -31.25 6.99 -40.43
C ILE A 10 -31.16 5.60 -39.79
N VAL A 11 -31.55 4.54 -40.52
CA VAL A 11 -31.49 3.17 -40.04
C VAL A 11 -30.05 2.74 -39.77
N ILE A 12 -29.11 3.04 -40.68
CA ILE A 12 -27.69 2.75 -40.49
C ILE A 12 -27.13 3.52 -39.27
N GLY A 13 -27.48 4.80 -39.12
CA GLY A 13 -27.05 5.61 -37.97
C GLY A 13 -27.49 5.03 -36.63
N ILE A 14 -28.74 4.57 -36.53
CA ILE A 14 -29.26 3.91 -35.32
C ILE A 14 -28.51 2.60 -35.03
N ILE A 15 -28.20 1.82 -36.06
CA ILE A 15 -27.44 0.56 -35.92
C ILE A 15 -26.03 0.82 -35.39
N VAL A 16 -25.34 1.86 -35.88
CA VAL A 16 -23.99 2.21 -35.41
C VAL A 16 -24.01 2.67 -33.95
N ILE A 17 -24.95 3.53 -33.56
CA ILE A 17 -25.09 4.00 -32.18
C ILE A 17 -25.43 2.84 -31.24
N ALA A 18 -26.34 1.95 -31.66
CA ALA A 18 -26.67 0.75 -30.90
C ALA A 18 -25.45 -0.20 -30.75
N GLY A 19 -24.62 -0.32 -31.79
CA GLY A 19 -23.37 -1.08 -31.76
C GLY A 19 -22.37 -0.54 -30.73
N ILE A 20 -22.16 0.78 -30.69
CA ILE A 20 -21.24 1.42 -29.74
C ILE A 20 -21.77 1.26 -28.29
N LEU A 21 -23.07 1.47 -28.07
CA LEU A 21 -23.69 1.28 -26.76
C LEU A 21 -23.62 -0.19 -26.32
N PHE A 22 -23.84 -1.13 -27.23
CA PHE A 22 -23.75 -2.55 -26.95
C PHE A 22 -22.32 -2.99 -26.63
N ASP A 23 -21.31 -2.46 -27.34
CA ASP A 23 -19.91 -2.78 -27.07
C ASP A 23 -19.43 -2.17 -25.75
N GLY A 24 -19.82 -0.92 -25.45
CA GLY A 24 -19.59 -0.30 -24.15
C GLY A 24 -20.23 -1.07 -23.00
N TRP A 25 -21.47 -1.52 -23.17
CA TRP A 25 -22.16 -2.36 -22.19
C TRP A 25 -21.54 -3.75 -22.06
N ARG A 26 -21.15 -4.38 -23.18
CA ARG A 26 -20.48 -5.69 -23.21
C ARG A 26 -19.14 -5.63 -22.48
N ARG A 27 -18.35 -4.57 -22.69
CA ARG A 27 -17.07 -4.34 -22.01
C ARG A 27 -17.25 -4.20 -20.50
N MET A 28 -18.25 -3.43 -20.05
CA MET A 28 -18.52 -3.26 -18.61
C MET A 28 -19.07 -4.52 -17.94
N ARG A 29 -19.76 -5.40 -18.69
CA ARG A 29 -20.33 -6.63 -18.12
C ARG A 29 -19.33 -7.78 -17.98
N GLY A 30 -18.13 -7.64 -18.55
CA GLY A 30 -17.05 -8.64 -18.52
C GLY A 30 -16.31 -8.77 -17.19
N SER A 31 -16.40 -7.80 -16.28
CA SER A 31 -15.78 -7.90 -14.94
C SER A 31 -16.81 -8.12 -13.84
N LYS A 32 -17.39 -9.33 -13.83
CA LYS A 32 -18.03 -9.89 -12.62
C LYS A 32 -17.21 -11.07 -12.16
N GLY A 33 -16.06 -10.78 -11.56
CA GLY A 33 -15.37 -11.71 -10.67
C GLY A 33 -16.32 -12.12 -9.55
N LYS A 34 -16.98 -13.28 -9.72
CA LYS A 34 -17.70 -13.97 -8.65
C LYS A 34 -16.68 -14.43 -7.61
N LEU A 35 -16.31 -13.56 -6.68
CA LEU A 35 -15.79 -14.00 -5.39
C LEU A 35 -16.94 -14.71 -4.66
N LYS A 36 -17.08 -16.01 -4.93
CA LYS A 36 -17.92 -16.91 -4.14
C LYS A 36 -17.23 -17.08 -2.78
N PHE A 37 -17.61 -16.24 -1.83
CA PHE A 37 -17.30 -16.47 -0.42
C PHE A 37 -18.07 -17.73 -0.01
N LYS A 38 -17.39 -18.88 0.00
CA LYS A 38 -17.89 -20.08 0.67
C LYS A 38 -17.69 -19.86 2.17
N LEU A 39 -18.71 -19.29 2.80
CA LEU A 39 -18.87 -19.40 4.24
C LEU A 39 -19.37 -20.82 4.51
N ASP A 40 -18.47 -21.71 4.91
CA ASP A 40 -18.82 -23.08 5.29
C ASP A 40 -19.79 -23.03 6.47
N ARG A 41 -21.01 -23.51 6.23
CA ARG A 41 -22.10 -23.64 7.19
C ARG A 41 -21.87 -24.85 8.11
N ASN A 42 -20.66 -24.98 8.63
CA ASN A 42 -20.23 -26.01 9.58
C ASN A 42 -19.76 -25.41 10.92
N ILE A 43 -19.55 -24.09 11.02
CA ILE A 43 -19.18 -23.43 12.29
C ILE A 43 -20.42 -23.17 13.17
N ALA A 44 -21.62 -23.15 12.60
CA ALA A 44 -22.86 -22.88 13.34
C ALA A 44 -23.45 -24.11 14.08
N ASN A 45 -22.94 -25.32 13.85
CA ASN A 45 -23.54 -26.56 14.36
C ASN A 45 -22.73 -27.27 15.47
N ASN A 46 -21.65 -26.66 15.97
CA ASN A 46 -20.85 -27.22 17.08
C ASN A 46 -20.59 -26.16 18.17
N LEU A 47 -21.66 -25.52 18.66
CA LEU A 47 -21.63 -24.94 20.01
C LEU A 47 -22.19 -26.01 20.97
N PRO A 48 -21.39 -26.50 21.93
CA PRO A 48 -21.95 -27.06 23.14
C PRO A 48 -22.59 -25.91 23.93
N GLU A 49 -23.90 -25.99 24.14
CA GLU A 49 -24.58 -25.24 25.19
C GLU A 49 -24.17 -25.88 26.52
N ASP A 50 -23.37 -25.20 27.34
CA ASP A 50 -23.20 -25.56 28.75
C ASP A 50 -22.80 -24.32 29.58
N ASP A 51 -23.78 -23.88 30.36
CA ASP A 51 -23.79 -23.53 31.79
C ASP A 51 -22.67 -22.68 32.45
N ASP A 52 -23.13 -21.87 33.39
CA ASP A 52 -22.44 -20.98 34.32
C ASP A 52 -21.02 -21.43 34.75
N SER A 53 -19.99 -20.61 34.49
CA SER A 53 -18.75 -20.62 35.27
C SER A 53 -17.93 -19.34 35.09
N ASN A 54 -18.32 -18.32 35.86
CA ASN A 54 -17.61 -17.03 35.96
C ASN A 54 -16.39 -17.13 36.91
N GLU A 55 -15.57 -18.17 36.81
CA GLU A 55 -14.56 -18.53 37.84
C GLU A 55 -13.11 -18.66 37.33
N LEU A 56 -12.79 -18.08 36.17
CA LEU A 56 -11.42 -18.11 35.60
C LEU A 56 -10.71 -16.76 35.49
N LEU A 57 -11.30 -15.69 36.05
CA LEU A 57 -10.62 -14.41 36.23
C LEU A 57 -10.26 -14.23 37.71
N GLY A 58 -9.06 -14.65 38.09
CA GLY A 58 -8.48 -14.27 39.38
C GLY A 58 -8.36 -12.74 39.48
N PRO A 59 -8.47 -12.14 40.68
CA PRO A 59 -8.34 -10.70 40.83
C PRO A 59 -6.96 -10.21 40.35
N PRO A 60 -6.86 -9.03 39.73
CA PRO A 60 -5.61 -8.51 39.21
C PRO A 60 -4.58 -8.34 40.34
N ARG A 61 -3.39 -8.93 40.17
CA ARG A 61 -2.24 -8.69 41.06
C ARG A 61 -1.73 -7.25 40.87
N VAL A 62 -1.78 -6.45 41.93
CA VAL A 62 -1.14 -5.13 42.00
C VAL A 62 0.37 -5.34 42.17
N VAL A 63 1.17 -4.93 41.18
CA VAL A 63 2.63 -4.87 41.31
C VAL A 63 2.97 -3.59 42.09
N SER A 64 3.51 -3.75 43.28
CA SER A 64 4.04 -2.67 44.11
C SER A 64 5.20 -1.97 43.37
N ARG A 65 5.11 -0.63 43.18
CA ARG A 65 6.18 0.22 42.64
C ARG A 65 7.28 0.48 43.69
N SER A 66 7.85 -0.57 44.27
CA SER A 66 8.89 -0.44 45.30
C SER A 66 10.30 -0.77 44.79
N ASN A 67 10.49 -0.92 43.48
CA ASN A 67 11.81 -1.18 42.93
C ASN A 67 11.93 -0.55 41.53
N GLU A 68 11.99 0.78 41.49
CA GLU A 68 12.55 1.46 40.33
C GLU A 68 14.08 1.30 40.38
N PRO A 69 14.75 0.85 39.30
CA PRO A 69 16.19 0.95 39.23
C PRO A 69 16.56 2.44 39.19
N SER A 70 17.22 2.93 40.24
CA SER A 70 17.80 4.26 40.25
C SER A 70 18.89 4.32 39.19
N LEU A 71 18.68 5.17 38.18
CA LEU A 71 19.75 5.55 37.26
C LEU A 71 20.67 6.51 38.02
N ASP A 72 21.86 6.04 38.38
CA ASP A 72 22.90 6.90 38.94
C ASP A 72 23.40 7.86 37.85
N GLU A 73 23.16 9.16 38.06
CA GLU A 73 23.62 10.27 37.20
C GLU A 73 25.17 10.31 37.03
N ALA A 74 25.90 9.54 37.84
CA ALA A 74 27.36 9.43 37.79
C ALA A 74 27.90 8.62 36.60
N ASP A 75 27.07 7.85 35.90
CA ASP A 75 27.49 7.00 34.76
C ASP A 75 27.17 7.61 33.38
N LEU A 76 26.73 8.88 33.37
CA LEU A 76 26.55 9.63 32.13
C LEU A 76 27.88 10.24 31.67
N PRO A 77 28.33 10.01 30.43
CA PRO A 77 29.51 10.69 29.91
C PRO A 77 29.26 12.20 29.81
N SER A 78 30.04 12.98 30.56
CA SER A 78 30.06 14.44 30.51
C SER A 78 30.60 14.92 29.16
N MET A 79 29.71 15.17 28.21
CA MET A 79 30.04 15.88 26.98
C MET A 79 30.04 17.38 27.26
N SER A 80 31.13 17.86 27.86
CA SER A 80 31.41 19.28 27.93
C SER A 80 31.72 19.82 26.52
N ALA A 81 30.90 20.76 26.05
CA ALA A 81 31.20 21.59 24.89
C ALA A 81 32.40 22.48 25.23
N ARG A 82 33.61 21.99 24.93
CA ARG A 82 34.83 22.78 25.06
C ARG A 82 35.09 23.53 23.76
N GLU A 83 34.77 24.82 23.82
CA GLU A 83 35.25 25.85 22.92
C GLU A 83 36.78 25.74 22.77
N THR A 84 37.22 25.29 21.59
CA THR A 84 38.62 25.40 21.17
C THR A 84 38.66 26.30 19.94
N GLY A 85 39.08 27.53 20.19
CA GLY A 85 39.43 28.48 19.14
C GLY A 85 40.61 27.98 18.30
N LYS A 86 40.57 28.40 17.03
CA LYS A 86 41.63 28.32 16.01
C LYS A 86 41.99 26.92 15.52
N ARG A 87 41.41 26.57 14.37
CA ARG A 87 42.12 26.32 13.10
C ARG A 87 41.09 26.26 11.97
N ARG A 88 41.29 27.10 10.94
CA ARG A 88 40.50 27.07 9.71
C ARG A 88 40.74 25.73 9.00
N PRO A 89 39.70 24.99 8.59
CA PRO A 89 39.80 24.00 7.54
C PRO A 89 39.35 24.62 6.21
N THR A 90 40.23 24.44 5.25
CA THR A 90 40.11 24.70 3.81
C THR A 90 38.81 24.15 3.22
N GLU A 91 38.10 24.98 2.45
CA GLU A 91 37.05 24.53 1.53
C GLU A 91 37.62 23.53 0.50
N PRO A 92 36.96 22.39 0.24
CA PRO A 92 37.24 21.64 -0.97
C PRO A 92 36.67 22.42 -2.17
N GLN A 93 37.58 22.92 -3.01
CA GLN A 93 37.28 23.54 -4.30
C GLN A 93 36.47 22.57 -5.17
N GLN A 94 35.31 23.06 -5.62
CA GLN A 94 34.51 22.46 -6.66
C GLN A 94 35.36 22.43 -7.95
N GLY A 95 35.57 21.24 -8.50
CA GLY A 95 36.38 21.03 -9.69
C GLY A 95 35.82 21.80 -10.89
N ASP A 96 36.64 22.73 -11.37
CA ASP A 96 36.50 23.52 -12.59
C ASP A 96 36.57 22.60 -13.83
N LEU A 97 35.42 22.16 -14.36
CA LEU A 97 35.34 21.60 -15.70
C LEU A 97 35.16 22.75 -16.69
N ARG A 98 36.30 23.28 -17.12
CA ARG A 98 36.48 24.22 -18.21
C ARG A 98 35.82 23.69 -19.48
N PHE A 99 34.76 24.35 -19.94
CA PHE A 99 34.29 24.24 -21.32
C PHE A 99 35.17 25.14 -22.19
N SER A 100 36.23 24.54 -22.75
CA SER A 100 36.97 25.14 -23.85
C SER A 100 36.14 25.01 -25.13
N ASN A 101 35.81 26.16 -25.71
CA ASN A 101 35.36 26.27 -27.09
C ASN A 101 36.37 25.61 -28.02
N ASP A 102 35.99 24.51 -28.65
CA ASP A 102 36.55 24.06 -29.91
C ASP A 102 35.41 23.55 -30.80
N ASP A 103 35.34 24.14 -31.98
CA ASP A 103 34.48 23.81 -33.11
C ASP A 103 34.54 22.31 -33.45
N ALA A 104 33.42 21.61 -33.27
CA ALA A 104 33.11 20.37 -33.97
C ALA A 104 31.59 20.25 -34.18
N PRO A 105 31.11 19.92 -35.39
CA PRO A 105 29.72 20.08 -35.77
C PRO A 105 28.80 19.06 -35.08
N VAL A 106 27.68 19.56 -34.57
CA VAL A 106 26.56 18.80 -33.99
C VAL A 106 25.95 17.89 -35.07
N PRO A 107 25.89 16.55 -34.89
CA PRO A 107 25.13 15.70 -35.80
C PRO A 107 23.64 15.93 -35.55
N THR A 108 23.03 16.70 -36.44
CA THR A 108 21.58 16.81 -36.53
C THR A 108 21.10 15.63 -37.37
N LEU A 109 20.68 14.54 -36.73
CA LEU A 109 19.94 13.46 -37.39
C LEU A 109 18.47 13.56 -36.99
N LEU A 110 17.79 14.49 -37.65
CA LEU A 110 16.35 14.43 -37.85
C LEU A 110 16.12 13.71 -39.17
N ASP A 111 15.94 12.39 -39.12
CA ASP A 111 15.28 11.65 -40.19
C ASP A 111 13.83 11.38 -39.76
N PRO A 112 12.83 11.64 -40.63
CA PRO A 112 11.44 11.32 -40.35
C PRO A 112 11.23 9.83 -40.62
N VAL A 113 11.09 9.02 -39.58
CA VAL A 113 10.63 7.63 -39.73
C VAL A 113 9.11 7.66 -39.85
N ALA A 114 8.65 7.53 -41.08
CA ALA A 114 7.29 7.16 -41.41
C ALA A 114 6.99 5.72 -40.95
N ASP A 115 5.73 5.52 -40.60
CA ASP A 115 5.06 4.29 -40.17
C ASP A 115 5.74 2.96 -40.54
N ASP A 116 6.03 2.16 -39.51
CA ASP A 116 5.89 0.71 -39.56
C ASP A 116 5.45 0.20 -38.17
N GLU A 117 4.59 -0.79 -38.21
CA GLU A 117 3.87 -1.39 -37.09
C GLU A 117 4.77 -2.16 -36.11
N GLU A 118 4.18 -2.48 -34.95
CA GLU A 118 4.61 -3.50 -33.98
C GLU A 118 5.94 -3.26 -33.25
N ASP A 119 5.86 -2.79 -31.99
CA ASP A 119 6.11 -3.64 -30.81
C ASP A 119 5.93 -2.78 -29.55
N LYS A 120 4.82 -2.95 -28.83
CA LYS A 120 4.74 -2.42 -27.46
C LYS A 120 5.60 -3.35 -26.61
N PRO A 121 6.55 -2.86 -25.79
CA PRO A 121 7.16 -3.71 -24.79
C PRO A 121 6.03 -4.21 -23.90
N ASP A 122 5.82 -5.51 -23.96
CA ASP A 122 5.10 -6.29 -22.98
C ASP A 122 5.80 -6.04 -21.64
N GLU A 123 5.37 -5.02 -20.90
CA GLU A 123 5.68 -4.90 -19.49
C GLU A 123 4.96 -6.07 -18.81
N SER A 124 5.69 -7.19 -18.81
CA SER A 124 5.56 -8.33 -17.94
C SER A 124 4.61 -8.07 -16.78
N GLY A 125 3.34 -8.40 -16.98
CA GLY A 125 2.51 -8.86 -15.89
C GLY A 125 3.23 -10.07 -15.33
N GLN A 126 4.08 -9.85 -14.33
CA GLN A 126 4.62 -10.94 -13.55
C GLN A 126 3.39 -11.68 -13.05
N ASP A 127 3.20 -12.91 -13.53
CA ASP A 127 2.30 -13.88 -12.92
C ASP A 127 2.75 -14.03 -11.47
N LEU A 128 2.25 -13.13 -10.62
CA LEU A 128 2.49 -13.15 -9.19
C LEU A 128 1.95 -14.51 -8.74
N PRO A 129 2.78 -15.34 -8.07
CA PRO A 129 2.31 -16.60 -7.55
C PRO A 129 1.05 -16.37 -6.69
N PRO A 130 0.10 -17.32 -6.69
CA PRO A 130 -1.15 -17.14 -5.97
C PRO A 130 -0.87 -16.77 -4.52
N VAL A 131 -1.45 -15.67 -4.06
CA VAL A 131 -1.26 -15.18 -2.69
C VAL A 131 -1.84 -16.22 -1.73
N GLU A 132 -0.96 -16.95 -1.04
CA GLU A 132 -1.30 -18.00 -0.09
C GLU A 132 -1.76 -17.42 1.25
N GLU A 133 -1.17 -16.29 1.66
CA GLU A 133 -1.43 -15.67 2.96
C GLU A 133 -1.45 -14.14 2.83
N VAL A 134 -2.49 -13.48 3.37
CA VAL A 134 -2.61 -12.02 3.37
C VAL A 134 -2.59 -11.51 4.81
N LEU A 135 -1.66 -10.61 5.10
CA LEU A 135 -1.64 -9.86 6.36
C LEU A 135 -2.33 -8.52 6.14
N VAL A 136 -3.27 -8.16 7.03
CA VAL A 136 -4.05 -6.92 6.92
C VAL A 136 -3.90 -6.10 8.19
N ILE A 137 -3.63 -4.80 8.03
CA ILE A 137 -3.66 -3.80 9.12
C ILE A 137 -4.61 -2.69 8.71
N ASN A 138 -5.56 -2.38 9.58
CA ASN A 138 -6.56 -1.35 9.35
C ASN A 138 -6.21 -0.10 10.16
N VAL A 139 -6.37 1.08 9.57
CA VAL A 139 -6.29 2.35 10.28
C VAL A 139 -7.66 3.01 10.20
N ILE A 140 -8.29 3.22 11.35
CA ILE A 140 -9.65 3.76 11.47
C ILE A 140 -9.57 5.17 12.04
N SER A 141 -10.29 6.13 11.45
CA SER A 141 -10.35 7.49 11.97
C SER A 141 -11.13 7.53 13.28
N ARG A 142 -10.65 8.31 14.26
CA ARG A 142 -11.40 8.61 15.48
C ARG A 142 -12.40 9.75 15.29
N ASP A 143 -12.26 10.52 14.21
CA ASP A 143 -13.16 11.64 13.89
C ASP A 143 -14.45 11.12 13.22
N PRO A 144 -15.64 11.60 13.64
CA PRO A 144 -16.90 11.35 12.94
C PRO A 144 -16.88 11.68 11.43
N HIS A 145 -16.04 12.63 11.00
CA HIS A 145 -15.93 13.06 9.60
C HIS A 145 -14.96 12.19 8.77
N GLY A 146 -14.24 11.27 9.39
CA GLY A 146 -13.24 10.43 8.74
C GLY A 146 -11.95 11.18 8.38
N PHE A 147 -11.06 10.50 7.65
CA PHE A 147 -9.84 11.08 7.10
C PHE A 147 -10.16 11.94 5.89
N ARG A 148 -9.66 13.18 5.89
CA ARG A 148 -9.72 14.10 4.75
C ARG A 148 -8.77 13.63 3.65
N GLY A 149 -9.25 13.55 2.41
CA GLY A 149 -8.50 13.10 1.24
C GLY A 149 -7.14 13.78 1.06
N PRO A 150 -7.02 15.12 1.12
CA PRO A 150 -5.74 15.79 0.89
C PRO A 150 -4.71 15.48 1.99
N ALA A 151 -5.15 15.48 3.26
CA ALA A 151 -4.29 15.15 4.40
C ALA A 151 -3.85 13.67 4.36
N LEU A 152 -4.78 12.79 3.97
CA LEU A 152 -4.50 11.37 3.78
C LEU A 152 -3.48 11.15 2.66
N LEU A 153 -3.70 11.77 1.49
CA LEU A 153 -2.82 11.66 0.33
C LEU A 153 -1.40 12.14 0.65
N GLN A 154 -1.26 13.29 1.32
CA GLN A 154 0.05 13.79 1.73
C GLN A 154 0.81 12.77 2.58
N ASN A 155 0.16 12.23 3.61
CA ASN A 155 0.77 11.25 4.51
C ASN A 155 1.17 9.95 3.78
N ILE A 156 0.32 9.49 2.85
CA ILE A 156 0.57 8.31 2.02
C ILE A 156 1.81 8.52 1.12
N LEU A 157 1.89 9.66 0.46
CA LEU A 157 3.00 10.01 -0.43
C LEU A 157 4.31 10.21 0.32
N GLU A 158 4.26 10.77 1.53
CA GLU A 158 5.41 10.91 2.43
C GLU A 158 5.88 9.56 3.00
N SER A 159 4.95 8.65 3.28
CA SER A 159 5.25 7.25 3.55
C SER A 159 5.74 6.50 2.30
N GLY A 160 5.79 7.19 1.15
CA GLY A 160 6.30 6.76 -0.15
C GLY A 160 5.50 5.64 -0.78
N LEU A 161 4.20 5.58 -0.53
CA LEU A 161 3.30 4.84 -1.40
C LEU A 161 3.03 5.68 -2.66
N ARG A 162 2.71 5.00 -3.76
CA ARG A 162 2.36 5.61 -5.04
C ARG A 162 1.04 5.05 -5.51
N PHE A 163 0.24 5.91 -6.13
CA PHE A 163 -0.98 5.47 -6.78
C PHE A 163 -0.61 4.60 -7.99
N GLY A 164 -1.32 3.49 -8.18
CA GLY A 164 -1.01 2.54 -9.25
C GLY A 164 -2.21 1.71 -9.66
N GLU A 165 -1.97 0.44 -9.91
CA GLU A 165 -2.99 -0.49 -10.41
C GLU A 165 -4.22 -0.56 -9.49
N MET A 166 -5.37 -0.89 -10.09
CA MET A 166 -6.65 -1.05 -9.39
C MET A 166 -7.13 0.20 -8.62
N ASP A 167 -6.61 1.38 -8.96
CA ASP A 167 -6.94 2.65 -8.31
C ASP A 167 -6.66 2.65 -6.80
N ILE A 168 -5.60 1.97 -6.39
CA ILE A 168 -5.13 1.91 -5.00
C ILE A 168 -3.66 2.33 -4.89
N PHE A 169 -3.17 2.41 -3.66
CA PHE A 169 -1.80 2.80 -3.38
C PHE A 169 -0.91 1.59 -3.17
N HIS A 170 0.28 1.60 -3.77
CA HIS A 170 1.29 0.57 -3.65
C HIS A 170 2.58 1.14 -3.11
N ARG A 171 3.22 0.40 -2.20
CA ARG A 171 4.59 0.67 -1.76
C ARG A 171 5.54 -0.16 -2.58
N HIS A 172 6.42 0.48 -3.34
CA HIS A 172 7.51 -0.19 -4.03
C HIS A 172 8.79 -0.21 -3.18
N GLU A 173 9.76 -1.04 -3.58
CA GLU A 173 11.09 -1.08 -2.97
C GLU A 173 11.78 0.29 -3.00
N SER A 174 11.66 1.02 -4.12
CA SER A 174 12.17 2.38 -4.24
C SER A 174 11.10 3.43 -3.90
N MET A 175 11.54 4.51 -3.23
CA MET A 175 10.72 5.72 -3.01
C MET A 175 10.28 6.39 -4.32
N ALA A 176 10.96 6.12 -5.44
CA ALA A 176 10.57 6.61 -6.76
C ALA A 176 9.35 5.88 -7.34
N GLY A 177 8.94 4.75 -6.75
CA GLY A 177 7.89 3.89 -7.31
C GLY A 177 8.42 2.79 -8.22
N ASN A 178 9.73 2.56 -8.25
CA ASN A 178 10.35 1.50 -9.03
C ASN A 178 10.58 0.24 -8.18
N GLY A 179 10.54 -0.92 -8.83
CA GLY A 179 10.78 -2.22 -8.21
C GLY A 179 9.49 -2.96 -7.88
N GLU A 180 9.62 -4.06 -7.15
CA GLU A 180 8.49 -4.91 -6.76
C GLU A 180 7.59 -4.21 -5.72
N VAL A 181 6.30 -4.53 -5.75
CA VAL A 181 5.33 -4.07 -4.73
C VAL A 181 5.57 -4.82 -3.43
N LEU A 182 5.93 -4.10 -2.38
CA LEU A 182 6.09 -4.63 -1.03
C LEU A 182 4.74 -4.90 -0.36
N PHE A 183 3.88 -3.88 -0.34
CA PHE A 183 2.53 -3.95 0.21
C PHE A 183 1.65 -2.91 -0.46
N SER A 184 0.34 -3.08 -0.32
CA SER A 184 -0.65 -2.20 -0.92
C SER A 184 -1.58 -1.63 0.16
N MET A 185 -2.26 -0.54 -0.17
CA MET A 185 -3.19 0.15 0.70
C MET A 185 -4.44 0.52 -0.09
N ALA A 186 -5.58 0.07 0.41
CA ALA A 186 -6.90 0.32 -0.15
C ALA A 186 -7.79 1.08 0.83
N ASN A 187 -8.87 1.64 0.30
CA ASN A 187 -9.93 2.22 1.11
C ASN A 187 -10.73 1.08 1.79
N ALA A 188 -11.07 1.23 3.06
CA ALA A 188 -11.90 0.24 3.77
C ALA A 188 -13.39 0.31 3.37
N VAL A 189 -13.79 1.38 2.68
CA VAL A 189 -15.14 1.57 2.13
C VAL A 189 -15.21 1.07 0.70
N LYS A 190 -16.27 0.33 0.35
CA LYS A 190 -16.53 -0.12 -1.02
C LYS A 190 -16.72 1.09 -1.96
N PRO A 191 -16.09 1.11 -3.14
CA PRO A 191 -15.47 0.00 -3.86
C PRO A 191 -14.04 -0.40 -3.43
N GLY A 192 -13.39 0.36 -2.54
CA GLY A 192 -12.03 0.10 -2.07
C GLY A 192 -10.95 0.91 -2.80
N THR A 193 -11.35 1.72 -3.77
CA THR A 193 -10.48 2.56 -4.61
C THR A 193 -10.35 3.98 -4.05
N PHE A 194 -9.37 4.71 -4.58
CA PHE A 194 -9.18 6.13 -4.35
C PHE A 194 -9.39 6.89 -5.66
N ASP A 195 -10.29 7.86 -5.65
CA ASP A 195 -10.48 8.79 -6.76
C ASP A 195 -9.59 10.02 -6.52
N LEU A 196 -8.58 10.20 -7.36
CA LEU A 196 -7.66 11.33 -7.28
C LEU A 196 -8.29 12.63 -7.81
N ASP A 197 -9.29 12.53 -8.69
CA ASP A 197 -9.92 13.69 -9.32
C ASP A 197 -10.83 14.45 -8.35
N ASP A 198 -11.45 13.74 -7.39
CA ASP A 198 -12.29 14.33 -6.32
C ASP A 198 -11.64 14.25 -4.92
N ILE A 199 -10.31 14.23 -4.87
CA ILE A 199 -9.59 14.05 -3.58
C ILE A 199 -9.87 15.17 -2.58
N ASP A 200 -10.19 16.38 -3.04
CA ASP A 200 -10.44 17.55 -2.19
C ASP A 200 -11.71 17.40 -1.34
N HIS A 201 -12.76 16.76 -1.88
CA HIS A 201 -14.00 16.48 -1.14
C HIS A 201 -14.04 15.05 -0.59
N PHE A 202 -13.10 14.20 -0.99
CA PHE A 202 -13.02 12.83 -0.53
C PHE A 202 -12.80 12.75 0.98
N THR A 203 -13.60 11.90 1.62
CA THR A 203 -13.35 11.48 3.00
C THR A 203 -13.51 9.97 3.13
N THR A 204 -12.66 9.35 3.94
CA THR A 204 -12.79 7.92 4.25
C THR A 204 -12.70 7.65 5.75
N PRO A 205 -13.61 6.84 6.31
CA PRO A 205 -13.56 6.46 7.73
C PRO A 205 -12.37 5.56 8.06
N ALA A 206 -11.84 4.80 7.10
CA ALA A 206 -10.76 3.86 7.35
C ALA A 206 -10.00 3.47 6.07
N VAL A 207 -8.73 3.15 6.25
CA VAL A 207 -7.87 2.58 5.20
C VAL A 207 -7.29 1.26 5.66
N SER A 208 -7.03 0.37 4.71
CA SER A 208 -6.56 -0.98 4.95
C SER A 208 -5.25 -1.22 4.20
N PHE A 209 -4.20 -1.52 4.94
CA PHE A 209 -2.92 -1.99 4.42
C PHE A 209 -2.96 -3.50 4.32
N PHE A 210 -2.47 -4.04 3.21
CA PHE A 210 -2.38 -5.48 3.01
C PHE A 210 -1.05 -5.88 2.36
N LEU A 211 -0.48 -6.96 2.88
CA LEU A 211 0.75 -7.56 2.40
C LEU A 211 0.45 -9.01 2.02
N GLY A 212 0.61 -9.32 0.73
CA GLY A 212 0.44 -10.66 0.20
C GLY A 212 1.75 -11.46 0.28
N LEU A 213 1.64 -12.73 0.67
CA LEU A 213 2.71 -13.72 0.61
C LEU A 213 2.30 -14.83 -0.39
N PRO A 214 3.17 -15.27 -1.30
CA PRO A 214 4.53 -14.81 -1.55
C PRO A 214 4.51 -13.54 -2.43
N GLY A 215 4.88 -12.40 -1.84
CA GLY A 215 5.08 -11.16 -2.58
C GLY A 215 6.56 -10.80 -2.54
N PRO A 216 6.96 -9.84 -1.69
CA PRO A 216 8.29 -9.26 -1.73
C PRO A 216 9.42 -10.24 -1.41
N ARG A 217 10.58 -9.99 -2.04
CA ARG A 217 11.86 -10.69 -1.76
C ARG A 217 12.25 -10.74 -0.28
N TYR A 218 11.84 -9.75 0.51
CA TYR A 218 12.08 -9.66 1.96
C TYR A 218 10.78 -9.36 2.73
N PRO A 219 9.93 -10.37 3.01
CA PRO A 219 8.59 -10.15 3.57
C PRO A 219 8.62 -9.60 5.01
N LYS A 220 9.60 -10.00 5.82
CA LYS A 220 9.78 -9.42 7.16
C LYS A 220 10.06 -7.92 7.12
N GLN A 221 10.93 -7.48 6.22
CA GLN A 221 11.27 -6.06 6.09
C GLN A 221 10.09 -5.26 5.53
N ALA A 222 9.40 -5.80 4.51
CA ALA A 222 8.19 -5.20 3.97
C ALA A 222 7.10 -5.01 5.04
N PHE A 223 6.92 -6.00 5.92
CA PHE A 223 6.00 -5.90 7.05
C PHE A 223 6.41 -4.83 8.07
N ASP A 224 7.70 -4.76 8.43
CA ASP A 224 8.20 -3.73 9.35
C ASP A 224 7.98 -2.30 8.77
N VAL A 225 8.17 -2.11 7.46
CA VAL A 225 7.87 -0.85 6.75
C VAL A 225 6.36 -0.56 6.72
N MET A 226 5.53 -1.57 6.48
CA MET A 226 4.07 -1.45 6.50
C MET A 226 3.56 -0.98 7.86
N VAL A 227 4.05 -1.60 8.95
CA VAL A 227 3.70 -1.21 10.33
C VAL A 227 4.16 0.21 10.63
N ALA A 228 5.35 0.62 10.19
CA ALA A 228 5.85 1.97 10.37
C ALA A 228 4.98 3.01 9.64
N ALA A 229 4.59 2.72 8.39
CA ALA A 229 3.70 3.58 7.61
C ALA A 229 2.30 3.71 8.24
N ALA A 230 1.71 2.59 8.68
CA ALA A 230 0.41 2.59 9.34
C ALA A 230 0.45 3.36 10.68
N ARG A 231 1.53 3.21 11.46
CA ARG A 231 1.75 3.97 12.69
C ARG A 231 1.87 5.46 12.44
N LYS A 232 2.66 5.87 11.45
CA LYS A 232 2.78 7.28 11.06
C LYS A 232 1.41 7.84 10.69
N LEU A 233 0.67 7.15 9.82
CA LEU A 233 -0.65 7.60 9.39
C LEU A 233 -1.63 7.75 10.57
N SER A 234 -1.63 6.78 11.49
CA SER A 234 -2.47 6.80 12.69
C SER A 234 -2.11 7.97 13.63
N GLN A 235 -0.84 8.36 13.73
CA GLN A 235 -0.40 9.46 14.58
C GLN A 235 -0.76 10.81 13.98
N GLU A 236 -0.49 11.00 12.69
CA GLU A 236 -0.72 12.27 11.98
C GLU A 236 -2.21 12.58 11.79
N LEU A 237 -3.03 11.56 11.51
CA LEU A 237 -4.46 11.74 11.25
C LEU A 237 -5.36 11.39 12.45
N ASN A 238 -4.79 11.21 13.64
CA ASN A 238 -5.51 10.82 14.86
C ASN A 238 -6.37 9.55 14.67
N GLY A 239 -5.79 8.53 14.03
CA GLY A 239 -6.40 7.23 13.80
C GLY A 239 -6.19 6.24 14.94
N GLU A 240 -6.85 5.09 14.83
CA GLU A 240 -6.65 3.90 15.65
C GLU A 240 -6.21 2.74 14.75
N LEU A 241 -5.13 2.06 15.15
CA LEU A 241 -4.62 0.88 14.46
C LEU A 241 -5.36 -0.36 14.92
N LYS A 242 -5.88 -1.11 13.94
CA LYS A 242 -6.56 -2.38 14.16
C LYS A 242 -5.96 -3.49 13.32
N ASP A 243 -6.08 -4.71 13.81
CA ASP A 243 -5.66 -5.92 13.12
C ASP A 243 -6.72 -6.41 12.10
N ASP A 244 -6.52 -7.61 11.55
CA ASP A 244 -7.44 -8.24 10.61
C ASP A 244 -8.83 -8.53 11.22
N GLN A 245 -8.89 -8.78 12.54
CA GLN A 245 -10.12 -9.01 13.29
C GLN A 245 -10.75 -7.74 13.85
N ARG A 246 -10.22 -6.56 13.50
CA ARG A 246 -10.62 -5.25 14.04
C ARG A 246 -10.40 -5.11 15.55
N SER A 247 -9.47 -5.86 16.11
CA SER A 247 -8.97 -5.66 17.47
C SER A 247 -7.82 -4.67 17.47
N VAL A 248 -7.52 -4.08 18.63
CA VAL A 248 -6.46 -3.07 18.76
C VAL A 248 -5.10 -3.69 18.42
N LEU A 249 -4.33 -3.03 17.55
CA LEU A 249 -3.00 -3.51 17.16
C LEU A 249 -1.98 -3.32 18.30
N THR A 250 -1.72 -4.39 19.05
CA THR A 250 -0.73 -4.41 20.14
C THR A 250 0.66 -4.83 19.66
N ALA A 251 1.69 -4.58 20.47
CA ALA A 251 3.06 -5.07 20.20
C ALA A 251 3.11 -6.60 20.08
N GLN A 252 2.30 -7.31 20.87
CA GLN A 252 2.16 -8.77 20.80
C GLN A 252 1.60 -9.22 19.45
N THR A 253 0.58 -8.54 18.93
CA THR A 253 -0.04 -8.87 17.64
C THR A 253 0.92 -8.64 16.48
N ILE A 254 1.72 -7.57 16.55
CA ILE A 254 2.78 -7.29 15.57
C ILE A 254 3.83 -8.41 15.59
N GLU A 255 4.24 -8.86 16.77
CA GLU A 255 5.22 -9.95 16.88
C GLU A 255 4.65 -11.29 16.40
N HIS A 256 3.38 -11.56 16.69
CA HIS A 256 2.68 -12.73 16.16
C HIS A 256 2.64 -12.72 14.62
N TYR A 257 2.40 -11.57 13.98
CA TYR A 257 2.50 -11.45 12.53
C TYR A 257 3.92 -11.67 12.00
N ARG A 258 4.96 -11.17 12.70
CA ARG A 258 6.35 -11.47 12.33
C ARG A 258 6.65 -12.96 12.39
N GLN A 259 6.19 -13.65 13.43
CA GLN A 259 6.36 -15.11 13.56
C GLN A 259 5.66 -15.86 12.43
N ARG A 260 4.42 -15.48 12.07
CA ARG A 260 3.70 -16.08 10.93
C ARG A 260 4.46 -15.95 9.61
N ILE A 261 5.08 -14.79 9.36
CA ILE A 261 5.92 -14.58 8.17
C ILE A 261 7.13 -15.53 8.18
N VAL A 262 7.82 -15.65 9.31
CA VAL A 262 8.99 -16.54 9.44
C VAL A 262 8.60 -18.01 9.27
N ASP A 263 7.45 -18.42 9.83
CA ASP A 263 6.94 -19.78 9.70
C ASP A 263 6.49 -20.09 8.26
N TYR A 264 5.95 -19.09 7.56
CA TYR A 264 5.67 -19.18 6.13
C TYR A 264 6.97 -19.37 5.31
N GLU A 265 8.00 -18.55 5.55
CA GLU A 265 9.31 -18.69 4.89
C GLU A 265 9.93 -20.07 5.13
N ARG A 266 9.82 -20.60 6.36
CA ARG A 266 10.30 -21.94 6.71
C ARG A 266 9.57 -23.04 5.92
N ARG A 267 8.24 -22.96 5.81
CA ARG A 267 7.42 -23.93 5.06
C ARG A 267 7.71 -23.91 3.56
N GLN A 268 7.98 -22.72 3.00
CA GLN A 268 8.37 -22.57 1.60
C GLN A 268 9.74 -23.19 1.32
N MET A 269 10.71 -23.05 2.25
CA MET A 269 12.04 -23.66 2.13
C MET A 269 12.00 -25.20 2.21
N THR A 270 11.08 -25.77 2.99
CA THR A 270 10.91 -27.23 3.07
C THR A 270 10.19 -27.82 1.87
N THR A 271 9.32 -27.04 1.21
CA THR A 271 8.52 -27.50 0.05
C THR A 271 9.30 -27.40 -1.27
N LYS A 272 10.33 -26.53 -1.34
CA LYS A 272 11.23 -26.39 -2.50
C LYS A 272 12.38 -27.40 -2.56
N ARG A 273 12.49 -28.34 -1.61
CA ARG A 273 13.49 -29.42 -1.59
C ARG A 273 12.92 -30.71 -2.14
#